data_AF-A0A7D6DMK8-F1
#
_entry.id   AF-A0A7D6DMK8-F1
#
_cell.length_a   1.000
_cell.length_b   1.000
_cell.length_c   1.000
_cell.angle_alpha   90.00
_cell.angle_beta   90.00
_cell.angle_gamma   90.00
#
_symmetry.space_group_name_H-M   'P 1'
#
loop_
_entity.id
_entity.type
_entity.pdbx_description
1 polymer ?
#
loop_
_entity_poly.entity_id
_entity_poly.type
_entity_poly.pdbx_seq_one_letter_code
_entity_poly.pdbx_strand_id
1 'polypeptide(L)'
;MIRKKLTGTETGWWVVSSGGRIWLPNGDLPKGSSQFWSLTGKEALPISEWQAETIWLIIVKSPTDMCSPRWIASQDEGLFKLVGRGIQLAEFYRSHHYCGYCGNKMITYTNNINHAISKLLLI
;
A
#
# COMPACT_ATOMS: atom_id res chain seq x y z
N MET A 1 -3.07 -7.90 7.31
CA MET A 1 -1.94 -7.68 6.38
C MET A 1 -0.91 -6.83 7.11
N ILE A 2 0.34 -7.28 7.16
CA ILE A 2 1.40 -6.65 7.96
C ILE A 2 2.18 -5.69 7.05
N ARG A 3 2.37 -4.44 7.49
CA ARG A 3 3.27 -3.52 6.81
C ARG A 3 4.71 -4.00 7.00
N LYS A 4 5.49 -3.89 5.94
CA LYS A 4 6.90 -4.24 5.91
C LYS A 4 7.70 -3.01 5.52
N LYS A 5 8.75 -2.73 6.29
CA LYS A 5 9.78 -1.79 5.89
C LYS A 5 10.64 -2.42 4.80
N LEU A 6 10.69 -1.79 3.62
CA LEU A 6 11.42 -2.32 2.47
C LEU A 6 12.93 -2.27 2.71
N THR A 7 13.63 -3.36 2.41
CA THR A 7 15.10 -3.46 2.55
C THR A 7 15.83 -3.31 1.22
N GLY A 8 15.11 -3.29 0.10
CA GLY A 8 15.66 -3.13 -1.26
C GLY A 8 15.56 -4.41 -2.09
N THR A 9 15.38 -5.56 -1.45
CA THR A 9 15.31 -6.89 -2.08
C THR A 9 13.90 -7.28 -2.49
N GLU A 10 12.87 -6.61 -1.94
CA GLU A 10 11.49 -6.87 -2.32
C GLU A 10 11.25 -6.52 -3.78
N THR A 11 10.53 -7.38 -4.48
CA THR A 11 10.16 -7.22 -5.89
C THR A 11 8.64 -7.29 -6.06
N GLY A 12 8.16 -6.74 -7.16
CA GLY A 12 6.77 -6.85 -7.59
C GLY A 12 6.28 -5.56 -8.22
N TRP A 13 4.99 -5.30 -8.08
CA TRP A 13 4.31 -4.11 -8.60
C TRP A 13 4.10 -3.08 -7.50
N TRP A 14 4.36 -1.80 -7.80
CA TRP A 14 4.38 -0.73 -6.81
C TRP A 14 3.20 0.23 -6.99
N VAL A 15 2.17 0.06 -6.17
CA VAL A 15 1.09 1.05 -6.04
C VAL A 15 1.53 2.10 -5.03
N VAL A 16 2.18 3.17 -5.51
CA VAL A 16 2.51 4.33 -4.67
C VAL A 16 1.39 5.35 -4.80
N SER A 17 0.60 5.57 -3.75
CA SER A 17 -0.65 6.32 -3.82
C SER A 17 -0.77 7.45 -2.79
N SER A 18 -1.39 8.55 -3.22
CA SER A 18 -1.76 9.68 -2.37
C SER A 18 -2.87 10.50 -3.03
N GLY A 19 -3.93 10.84 -2.29
CA GLY A 19 -5.00 11.73 -2.75
C GLY A 19 -5.77 11.20 -3.95
N GLY A 20 -6.10 9.90 -3.95
CA GLY A 20 -6.79 9.23 -5.05
C GLY A 20 -5.97 9.06 -6.33
N ARG A 21 -4.68 9.42 -6.31
CA ARG A 21 -3.74 9.30 -7.44
C ARG A 21 -2.71 8.20 -7.21
N ILE A 22 -2.05 7.80 -8.28
CA ILE A 22 -0.96 6.82 -8.27
C ILE A 22 0.25 7.35 -9.00
N TRP A 23 1.43 6.98 -8.54
CA TRP A 23 2.68 7.28 -9.22
C TRP A 23 2.87 6.35 -10.42
N LEU A 24 2.98 6.92 -11.62
CA LEU A 24 3.20 6.21 -12.88
C LEU A 24 4.43 6.80 -13.59
N PRO A 25 5.66 6.44 -13.17
CA PRO A 25 6.87 6.91 -13.85
C PRO A 25 6.84 6.44 -15.30
N ASN A 26 7.00 7.38 -16.23
CA ASN A 26 6.88 7.15 -17.68
C ASN A 26 5.51 6.60 -18.14
N GLY A 27 4.46 6.76 -17.33
CA GLY A 27 3.09 6.36 -17.68
C GLY A 27 2.71 4.92 -17.34
N ASP A 28 3.61 4.13 -16.76
CA ASP A 28 3.34 2.73 -16.41
C ASP A 28 3.40 2.47 -14.91
N LEU A 29 2.72 1.41 -14.46
CA LEU A 29 2.80 0.99 -13.07
C LEU A 29 4.22 0.43 -12.80
N PRO A 30 4.97 0.96 -11.82
CA PRO A 30 6.33 0.52 -11.60
C PRO A 30 6.37 -0.96 -11.21
N LYS A 31 7.24 -1.72 -11.89
CA LYS A 31 7.50 -3.14 -11.65
C LYS A 31 8.99 -3.37 -11.43
N GLY A 32 9.37 -4.27 -10.53
CA GLY A 32 10.76 -4.64 -10.26
C GLY A 32 11.14 -4.48 -8.80
N SER A 33 12.43 -4.31 -8.50
CA SER A 33 12.90 -4.23 -7.11
C SER A 33 12.62 -2.88 -6.46
N SER A 34 12.40 -2.88 -5.14
CA SER A 34 12.24 -1.66 -4.36
C SER A 34 13.48 -0.78 -4.40
N GLN A 35 14.68 -1.37 -4.51
CA GLN A 35 15.92 -0.63 -4.69
C GLN A 35 15.96 0.13 -6.02
N PHE A 36 15.57 -0.51 -7.14
CA PHE A 36 15.57 0.12 -8.46
C PHE A 36 14.69 1.38 -8.49
N TRP A 37 13.52 1.31 -7.84
CA TRP A 37 12.59 2.42 -7.75
C TRP A 37 12.85 3.39 -6.59
N SER A 38 13.99 3.26 -5.88
CA SER A 38 14.33 4.10 -4.71
C SER A 38 13.25 4.10 -3.62
N LEU A 39 12.60 2.95 -3.42
CA LEU A 39 11.54 2.74 -2.41
C LEU A 39 12.07 2.13 -1.10
N THR A 40 13.36 1.80 -1.02
CA THR A 40 14.02 1.29 0.20
C THR A 40 13.73 2.17 1.42
N GLY A 41 13.45 1.53 2.55
CA GLY A 41 13.14 2.20 3.81
C GLY A 41 11.69 2.69 3.94
N LYS A 42 10.88 2.67 2.87
CA LYS A 42 9.45 2.97 2.96
C LYS A 42 8.67 1.81 3.56
N GLU A 43 7.56 2.13 4.21
CA GLU A 43 6.59 1.14 4.70
C GLU A 43 5.65 0.74 3.56
N ALA A 44 5.63 -0.55 3.22
CA ALA A 44 4.80 -1.12 2.18
C ALA A 44 3.83 -2.16 2.74
N LEU A 45 2.64 -2.25 2.17
CA LEU A 45 1.64 -3.24 2.51
C LEU A 45 1.44 -4.18 1.32
N PRO A 46 1.62 -5.50 1.47
CA PRO A 46 1.23 -6.44 0.42
C PRO A 46 -0.30 -6.50 0.37
N ILE A 47 -0.89 -6.16 -0.79
CA ILE A 47 -2.36 -6.06 -0.93
C ILE A 47 -2.97 -7.11 -1.86
N SER A 48 -2.19 -7.66 -2.78
CA SER A 48 -2.62 -8.69 -3.73
C SER A 48 -1.42 -9.32 -4.44
N GLU A 49 -1.68 -10.24 -5.35
CA GLU A 49 -0.73 -10.75 -6.32
C GLU A 49 -1.25 -10.54 -7.75
N TRP A 50 -0.34 -10.36 -8.70
CA TRP A 50 -0.62 -10.30 -10.14
C TRP A 50 0.53 -10.94 -10.90
N GLN A 51 0.23 -11.90 -11.78
CA GLN A 51 1.22 -12.68 -12.52
C GLN A 51 2.29 -13.31 -11.59
N ALA A 52 1.85 -13.88 -10.46
CA ALA A 52 2.70 -14.47 -9.42
C ALA A 52 3.68 -13.49 -8.73
N GLU A 53 3.50 -12.17 -8.93
CA GLU A 53 4.28 -11.14 -8.25
C GLU A 53 3.42 -10.34 -7.28
N THR A 54 4.00 -9.95 -6.14
CA THR A 54 3.28 -9.18 -5.11
C THR A 54 2.95 -7.78 -5.61
N ILE A 55 1.74 -7.31 -5.33
CA ILE A 55 1.37 -5.90 -5.42
C ILE A 55 1.54 -5.26 -4.06
N TRP A 56 2.45 -4.29 -3.99
CA TRP A 56 2.77 -3.52 -2.80
C TRP A 56 2.06 -2.16 -2.84
N LEU A 57 1.41 -1.78 -1.74
CA LEU A 57 0.88 -0.44 -1.53
C LEU A 57 1.83 0.38 -0.65
N ILE A 58 2.24 1.55 -1.14
CA ILE A 58 2.96 2.56 -0.36
C ILE A 58 2.13 3.84 -0.37
N ILE A 59 1.83 4.37 0.82
CA ILE A 59 0.95 5.54 0.97
C ILE A 59 1.81 6.77 1.21
N VAL A 60 2.36 7.31 0.12
CA VAL A 60 3.16 8.54 0.12
C VAL A 60 2.92 9.29 -1.18
N LYS A 61 3.08 10.62 -1.14
CA LYS A 61 3.04 11.44 -2.36
C LYS A 61 4.41 11.37 -3.05
N SER A 62 4.43 10.92 -4.30
CA SER A 62 5.61 11.09 -5.17
C SER A 62 5.74 12.57 -5.57
N PRO A 63 6.96 13.13 -5.69
CA PRO A 63 7.15 14.51 -6.14
C PRO A 63 6.69 14.73 -7.59
N THR A 64 6.71 13.69 -8.43
CA THR A 64 6.36 13.75 -9.85
C THR A 64 5.38 12.63 -10.23
N ASP A 65 4.81 12.74 -11.43
CA ASP A 65 4.10 11.65 -12.13
C ASP A 65 2.95 11.01 -11.33
N MET A 66 2.29 11.80 -10.48
CA MET A 66 1.06 11.40 -9.80
C MET A 66 -0.12 11.53 -10.76
N CYS A 67 -0.59 10.41 -11.28
CA CYS A 67 -1.59 10.29 -12.33
C CYS A 67 -2.92 9.75 -11.81
N SER A 68 -3.96 9.90 -12.63
CA SER A 68 -5.26 9.25 -12.40
C SER A 68 -5.13 7.74 -12.66
N PRO A 69 -5.71 6.88 -11.81
CA PRO A 69 -5.69 5.43 -12.04
C PRO A 69 -6.43 4.99 -13.30
N ARG A 70 -7.28 5.86 -13.88
CA ARG A 70 -7.95 5.59 -15.15
C ARG A 70 -6.98 5.35 -16.30
N TRP A 71 -5.74 5.82 -16.21
CA TRP A 71 -4.70 5.51 -17.19
C TRP A 71 -4.38 4.01 -17.26
N ILE A 72 -4.38 3.34 -16.11
CA ILE A 72 -4.20 1.87 -16.05
C ILE A 72 -5.43 1.15 -16.62
N ALA A 73 -6.64 1.71 -16.43
CA ALA A 73 -7.86 1.11 -16.98
C ALA A 73 -7.85 0.99 -18.50
N SER A 74 -7.18 1.90 -19.22
CA SER A 74 -6.98 1.79 -20.67
C SER A 74 -5.93 0.76 -21.08
N GLN A 75 -5.10 0.28 -20.15
CA GLN A 75 -4.04 -0.70 -20.43
C GLN A 75 -4.50 -2.13 -20.07
N ASP A 76 -5.00 -2.33 -18.84
CA ASP A 76 -5.41 -3.64 -18.33
C ASP A 76 -6.47 -3.50 -17.23
N GLU A 77 -7.66 -4.07 -17.47
CA GLU A 77 -8.79 -4.00 -16.53
C GLU A 77 -8.54 -4.76 -15.22
N GLY A 78 -7.85 -5.91 -15.29
CA GLY A 78 -7.54 -6.73 -14.12
C GLY A 78 -6.57 -6.01 -13.19
N LEU A 79 -5.49 -5.46 -13.76
CA LEU A 79 -4.53 -4.66 -13.01
C LEU A 79 -5.19 -3.39 -12.44
N PHE A 80 -6.07 -2.74 -13.21
CA PHE A 80 -6.81 -1.57 -12.74
C PHE A 80 -7.65 -1.86 -11.49
N LYS A 81 -8.33 -3.01 -11.42
CA LYS A 81 -9.10 -3.41 -10.22
C LYS A 81 -8.20 -3.55 -8.99
N LEU A 82 -7.03 -4.16 -9.15
CA LEU A 82 -6.07 -4.37 -8.06
C LEU A 82 -5.43 -3.05 -7.60
N VAL A 83 -5.07 -2.17 -8.54
CA VAL A 83 -4.58 -0.82 -8.25
C VAL A 83 -5.67 0.01 -7.55
N GLY A 84 -6.91 -0.04 -8.04
CA GLY A 84 -8.07 0.64 -7.44
C GLY A 84 -8.29 0.23 -5.99
N ARG A 85 -8.16 -1.06 -5.67
CA ARG A 85 -8.19 -1.56 -4.28
C ARG A 85 -7.12 -0.91 -3.41
N GLY A 86 -5.88 -0.79 -3.92
CA GLY A 86 -4.79 -0.11 -3.21
C GLY A 86 -5.09 1.36 -2.91
N ILE A 87 -5.66 2.08 -3.88
CA ILE A 87 -6.04 3.49 -3.73
C ILE A 87 -7.17 3.65 -2.72
N GLN A 88 -8.21 2.81 -2.79
CA GLN A 88 -9.31 2.81 -1.83
C GLN A 88 -8.79 2.59 -0.40
N LEU A 89 -7.83 1.68 -0.24
CA LEU A 89 -7.22 1.42 1.06
C LEU A 89 -6.37 2.60 1.55
N ALA A 90 -5.63 3.27 0.66
CA ALA A 90 -4.90 4.50 0.99
C ALA A 90 -5.84 5.61 1.47
N GLU A 91 -6.95 5.83 0.76
CA GLU A 91 -7.95 6.83 1.12
C GLU A 91 -8.71 6.46 2.40
N PHE A 92 -8.96 5.16 2.63
CA PHE A 92 -9.53 4.68 3.88
C PHE A 92 -8.65 5.06 5.07
N TYR A 93 -7.35 4.73 5.02
CA TYR A 93 -6.44 5.08 6.12
C TYR A 93 -6.28 6.59 6.31
N ARG A 94 -6.33 7.37 5.23
CA ARG A 94 -6.29 8.84 5.32
C ARG A 94 -7.55 9.42 5.98
N SER A 95 -8.73 8.95 5.56
CA SER A 95 -10.02 9.44 6.07
C SER A 95 -10.32 8.96 7.49
N HIS A 96 -9.77 7.81 7.89
CA HIS A 96 -9.94 7.22 9.22
C HIS A 96 -8.70 7.36 10.09
N HIS A 97 -7.90 8.41 9.89
CA HIS A 97 -6.76 8.71 10.76
C HIS A 97 -7.22 9.04 12.20
N TYR A 98 -8.44 9.55 12.36
CA TYR A 98 -9.10 9.78 13.64
C TYR A 98 -10.46 9.06 13.69
N CYS A 99 -10.86 8.63 14.88
CA CYS A 99 -12.15 7.96 15.10
C CYS A 99 -13.30 8.97 14.96
N GLY A 100 -14.27 8.68 14.09
CA GLY A 100 -15.44 9.53 13.90
C GLY A 100 -16.37 9.65 15.12
N TYR A 101 -16.21 8.77 16.12
CA TYR A 101 -17.03 8.79 17.35
C TYR A 101 -16.38 9.56 18.49
N CYS A 102 -15.08 9.36 18.74
CA CYS A 102 -14.39 9.93 19.91
C CYS A 102 -13.24 10.87 19.58
N GLY A 103 -12.88 11.05 18.31
CA GLY A 103 -11.79 11.93 17.87
C GLY A 103 -10.37 11.41 18.13
N ASN A 104 -10.20 10.28 18.84
CA ASN A 104 -8.88 9.71 19.08
C ASN A 104 -8.22 9.23 17.79
N LYS A 105 -6.87 9.32 17.75
CA LYS A 105 -6.08 8.81 16.63
C LYS A 105 -6.28 7.30 16.50
N MET A 106 -6.65 6.86 15.31
CA MET A 106 -6.83 5.44 15.01
C MET A 106 -5.47 4.77 14.82
N ILE A 107 -5.34 3.57 15.37
CA ILE A 107 -4.18 2.71 15.17
C ILE A 107 -4.60 1.52 14.31
N THR A 108 -3.85 1.24 13.26
CA THR A 108 -3.99 -0.02 12.52
C THR A 108 -3.34 -1.14 13.31
N TYR A 109 -4.14 -2.09 13.79
CA TYR A 109 -3.63 -3.29 14.42
C TYR A 109 -2.99 -4.20 13.36
N THR A 110 -1.72 -4.53 13.56
CA THR A 110 -1.09 -5.67 12.90
C THR A 110 -1.40 -6.90 13.77
N ASN A 111 -2.08 -7.90 13.19
CA ASN A 111 -2.25 -9.19 13.88
C ASN A 111 -0.87 -9.85 14.02
N ASN A 112 -0.22 -9.59 15.15
CA ASN A 112 0.89 -10.40 15.63
C ASN A 112 0.25 -11.44 16.56
N ILE A 113 0.17 -12.69 16.09
CA ILE A 113 -0.48 -13.81 16.82
C ILE A 113 0.16 -14.03 18.20
N ASN A 114 1.31 -13.43 18.47
CA ASN A 114 2.01 -13.49 19.76
C ASN A 114 1.49 -12.52 20.84
N HIS A 115 0.61 -11.55 20.55
CA HIS A 115 0.10 -10.63 21.58
C HIS A 115 -1.18 -11.13 22.27
N ALA A 116 -1.85 -12.14 21.71
CA ALA A 116 -3.09 -12.68 22.29
C ALA A 116 -2.85 -13.68 23.44
N ILE A 117 -1.64 -14.23 23.59
CA ILE A 117 -1.34 -15.23 24.64
C ILE A 117 -0.84 -14.57 25.95
N SER A 118 -0.29 -13.35 25.93
CA SER A 118 0.23 -12.74 27.16
C SER A 118 -0.83 -12.12 28.08
N LYS A 119 -2.10 -12.07 27.65
CA LYS A 119 -3.22 -11.54 28.47
C LYS A 119 -4.14 -12.60 29.05
N LEU A 120 -3.94 -13.88 28.72
CA LEU A 120 -4.75 -14.99 29.26
C LEU A 120 -4.04 -15.79 30.36
N LEU A 121 -2.80 -15.43 30.73
CA LEU A 121 -1.96 -16.12 31.71
C LEU A 121 -1.63 -15.29 32.96
N LEU A 122 -2.39 -14.21 33.21
CA LEU A 122 -2.32 -13.40 34.43
C LEU A 122 -3.70 -13.31 35.11
N ILE A 123 -4.35 -14.47 35.24
CA ILE A 123 -5.37 -14.71 36.26
C ILE A 123 -4.94 -15.95 37.04
#